data_AF-A0A6L8DSF6-F1
#
_entry.id   AF-A0A6L8DSF6-F1
#
_cell.length_a   1.000
_cell.length_b   1.000
_cell.length_c   1.000
_cell.angle_alpha   90.00
_cell.angle_beta   90.00
_cell.angle_gamma   90.00
#
_symmetry.space_group_name_H-M   'P 1'
#
loop_
_entity.id
_entity.type
_entity.pdbx_description
1 polymer ?
#
loop_
_entity_poly.entity_id
_entity_poly.type
_entity_poly.pdbx_seq_one_letter_code
_entity_poly.pdbx_strand_id
1 'polypeptide(L)'
;MERRIPRRSFVIGLGTGAAAASLLLATRESALGPSPVPIRVSTPARSAGDACCSDYADYDGWLVTRDDKRRLAPDRVRYDDGWHAAERHGDATLRWTRGSATLTVVNPRTAATLHLDYNALAGVFGDVPQVVTLSAGDHVLSSFPAGAAGRRVLDIPLGTGVLGDRDRAVIRIDVDRTFVPANAIEGASDTRELGIQVYGVRIEAH
;
A
#
# COMPACT_ATOMS: atom_id res chain seq x y z
N MET A 1 34.52 -38.73 24.34
CA MET A 1 34.21 -37.51 25.12
C MET A 1 33.03 -36.82 24.46
N GLU A 2 31.82 -37.35 24.58
CA GLU A 2 30.93 -37.34 25.75
C GLU A 2 30.27 -35.97 25.97
N ARG A 3 28.95 -36.00 25.75
CA ARG A 3 27.97 -34.92 25.76
C ARG A 3 27.80 -34.36 27.17
N ARG A 4 27.31 -33.12 27.30
CA ARG A 4 26.23 -32.79 28.26
C ARG A 4 25.57 -31.44 27.97
N ILE A 5 24.29 -31.54 27.64
CA ILE A 5 23.25 -30.51 27.75
C ILE A 5 22.72 -30.56 29.19
N PRO A 6 22.28 -29.45 29.80
CA PRO A 6 21.23 -29.50 30.81
C PRO A 6 19.94 -28.79 30.37
N ARG A 7 18.84 -29.41 30.81
CA ARG A 7 17.43 -29.13 30.52
C ARG A 7 16.84 -28.08 31.48
N ARG A 8 15.89 -27.31 30.92
CA ARG A 8 14.59 -26.80 31.45
C ARG A 8 14.40 -26.60 32.97
N SER A 9 13.81 -25.44 33.30
CA SER A 9 12.67 -25.35 34.24
C SER A 9 11.71 -24.23 33.82
N PHE A 10 10.43 -24.55 33.84
CA PHE A 10 9.25 -23.72 33.56
C PHE A 10 8.53 -23.55 34.89
N VAL A 11 8.17 -22.33 35.29
CA VAL A 11 7.23 -22.08 36.40
C VAL A 11 6.31 -20.93 36.01
N ILE A 12 5.00 -21.21 36.07
CA ILE A 12 3.88 -20.29 35.85
C ILE A 12 3.43 -19.72 37.20
N GLY A 13 3.24 -18.39 37.24
CA GLY A 13 2.07 -17.68 37.75
C GLY A 13 1.77 -17.63 39.25
N LEU A 14 1.62 -16.40 39.78
CA LEU A 14 0.66 -16.06 40.85
C LEU A 14 0.53 -14.54 41.08
N GLY A 15 -0.73 -14.09 41.14
CA GLY A 15 -1.22 -12.92 41.90
C GLY A 15 -1.02 -11.54 41.26
N THR A 16 -1.86 -10.51 41.44
CA THR A 16 -3.07 -10.24 42.24
C THR A 16 -3.57 -8.89 41.69
N GLY A 17 -4.81 -8.66 41.27
CA GLY A 17 -5.96 -8.34 42.11
C GLY A 17 -6.44 -6.90 41.87
N ALA A 18 -7.74 -6.72 41.66
CA ALA A 18 -8.53 -5.57 42.15
C ALA A 18 -10.02 -5.86 41.92
N ALA A 19 -10.79 -5.72 43.00
CA ALA A 19 -12.22 -5.99 43.09
C ALA A 19 -13.03 -4.70 43.13
N ALA A 20 -14.29 -4.75 42.69
CA ALA A 20 -15.46 -3.99 43.16
C ALA A 20 -16.66 -4.35 42.24
N ALA A 21 -17.92 -4.36 42.64
CA ALA A 21 -18.65 -4.40 43.91
C ALA A 21 -20.12 -4.72 43.54
N SER A 22 -20.90 -5.21 44.49
CA SER A 22 -22.17 -5.91 44.33
C SER A 22 -23.41 -5.08 43.93
N LEU A 23 -24.30 -5.76 43.19
CA LEU A 23 -25.78 -5.87 43.28
C LEU A 23 -26.56 -5.03 44.34
N LEU A 24 -27.64 -4.32 43.92
CA LEU A 24 -29.08 -4.58 44.20
C LEU A 24 -30.04 -3.37 44.04
N LEU A 25 -31.18 -3.66 43.38
CA LEU A 25 -32.59 -3.22 43.59
C LEU A 25 -33.07 -1.75 43.43
N ALA A 26 -34.02 -1.63 42.48
CA ALA A 26 -35.44 -1.25 42.65
C ALA A 26 -35.95 0.20 42.42
N THR A 27 -36.92 0.24 41.48
CA THR A 27 -38.23 0.94 41.43
C THR A 27 -38.36 2.46 41.19
N ARG A 28 -39.11 2.73 40.09
CA ARG A 28 -40.13 3.78 39.81
C ARG A 28 -39.95 5.19 40.38
N GLU A 29 -40.09 6.22 39.52
CA GLU A 29 -41.27 7.11 39.46
C GLU A 29 -41.22 8.06 38.23
N SER A 30 -42.38 8.58 37.86
CA SER A 30 -42.71 9.41 36.68
C SER A 30 -42.22 10.86 36.75
N ALA A 31 -42.07 11.52 35.59
CA ALA A 31 -42.81 12.74 35.17
C ALA A 31 -41.99 13.74 34.31
N LEU A 32 -42.59 14.09 33.16
CA LEU A 32 -42.69 15.41 32.50
C LEU A 32 -41.44 16.20 32.03
N GLY A 33 -41.31 16.29 30.69
CA GLY A 33 -40.94 17.52 29.95
C GLY A 33 -39.71 17.42 29.02
N PRO A 34 -39.55 18.29 27.99
CA PRO A 34 -40.53 18.86 27.06
C PRO A 34 -40.29 18.41 25.58
N SER A 35 -41.20 18.80 24.69
CA SER A 35 -41.26 18.49 23.24
C SER A 35 -39.94 18.62 22.45
N PRO A 36 -39.77 17.83 21.36
CA PRO A 36 -38.66 18.01 20.43
C PRO A 36 -38.84 19.28 19.59
N VAL A 37 -37.82 20.13 19.59
CA VAL A 37 -37.67 21.24 18.63
C VAL A 37 -37.38 20.63 17.25
N PRO A 38 -38.13 20.97 16.18
CA PRO A 38 -37.72 20.57 14.85
C PRO A 38 -36.48 21.35 14.44
N ILE A 39 -35.38 20.64 14.19
CA ILE A 39 -34.20 21.18 13.51
C ILE A 39 -34.65 21.60 12.11
N ARG A 40 -34.73 22.91 11.85
CA ARG A 40 -34.85 23.42 10.48
C ARG A 40 -33.54 23.14 9.76
N VAL A 41 -33.56 22.12 8.90
CA VAL A 41 -32.56 21.99 7.84
C VAL A 41 -32.86 23.10 6.83
N SER A 42 -32.11 24.18 6.90
CA SER A 42 -32.11 25.20 5.86
C SER A 42 -31.48 24.61 4.61
N THR A 43 -32.30 24.16 3.67
CA THR A 43 -31.87 23.91 2.30
C THR A 43 -31.42 25.25 1.71
N PRO A 44 -30.14 25.45 1.31
CA PRO A 44 -29.78 26.66 0.59
C PRO A 44 -30.54 26.67 -0.74
N ALA A 45 -31.19 27.80 -1.01
CA ALA A 45 -31.87 28.05 -2.26
C ALA A 45 -30.88 27.91 -3.42
N ARG A 46 -31.28 27.09 -4.40
CA ARG A 46 -30.54 26.82 -5.63
C ARG A 46 -30.51 28.10 -6.47
N SER A 47 -29.40 28.83 -6.47
CA SER A 47 -29.17 29.85 -7.50
C SER A 47 -28.93 29.13 -8.82
N ALA A 48 -29.87 29.27 -9.74
CA ALA A 48 -29.72 28.84 -11.11
C ALA A 48 -28.68 29.73 -11.79
N GLY A 49 -27.51 29.15 -12.12
CA GLY A 49 -26.48 29.82 -12.91
C GLY A 49 -25.09 29.68 -12.29
N ASP A 50 -24.52 28.49 -12.40
CA ASP A 50 -23.06 28.24 -12.47
C ASP A 50 -22.85 26.73 -12.67
N ALA A 51 -23.19 26.27 -13.89
CA ALA A 51 -22.91 24.93 -14.35
C ALA A 51 -21.63 24.93 -15.18
N CYS A 52 -20.49 25.08 -14.50
CA CYS A 52 -19.18 24.71 -15.06
C CYS A 52 -18.46 23.87 -14.00
N CYS A 53 -18.46 22.56 -14.21
CA CYS A 53 -17.70 21.56 -13.45
C CYS A 53 -18.29 21.17 -12.08
N SER A 54 -19.27 20.25 -12.08
CA SER A 54 -19.56 19.47 -10.87
C SER A 54 -18.38 18.54 -10.59
N ASP A 55 -17.52 18.96 -9.67
CA ASP A 55 -16.34 18.23 -9.21
C ASP A 55 -16.67 17.10 -8.20
N TYR A 56 -17.95 16.75 -8.10
CA TYR A 56 -18.48 15.73 -7.20
C TYR A 56 -18.83 14.47 -7.98
N ALA A 57 -18.22 13.34 -7.60
CA ALA A 57 -18.59 12.00 -8.07
C ALA A 57 -19.14 11.21 -6.87
N ASP A 58 -20.39 10.77 -6.99
CA ASP A 58 -21.18 10.17 -5.92
C ASP A 58 -20.60 8.83 -5.42
N TYR A 59 -20.55 8.66 -4.10
CA TYR A 59 -20.40 7.37 -3.43
C TYR A 59 -21.12 7.49 -2.09
N ASP A 60 -22.11 6.63 -1.84
CA ASP A 60 -22.86 6.51 -0.57
C ASP A 60 -23.46 7.82 0.00
N GLY A 61 -23.92 8.75 -0.85
CA GLY A 61 -24.78 9.86 -0.41
C GLY A 61 -24.09 10.96 0.39
N TRP A 62 -22.75 11.01 0.39
CA TRP A 62 -21.98 12.15 0.88
C TRP A 62 -21.26 12.85 -0.28
N LEU A 63 -21.37 14.18 -0.34
CA LEU A 63 -20.61 15.00 -1.28
C LEU A 63 -19.13 15.03 -0.87
N VAL A 64 -18.35 14.10 -1.42
CA VAL A 64 -16.90 14.03 -1.25
C VAL A 64 -16.26 14.77 -2.43
N THR A 65 -15.38 15.74 -2.18
CA THR A 65 -14.64 16.40 -3.27
C THR A 65 -13.71 15.38 -3.97
N ARG A 66 -13.28 15.63 -5.21
CA ARG A 66 -12.24 14.79 -5.84
C ARG A 66 -10.98 14.67 -4.98
N ASP A 67 -10.62 15.73 -4.26
CA ASP A 67 -9.50 15.76 -3.32
C ASP A 67 -9.74 14.84 -2.11
N ASP A 68 -10.93 14.88 -1.53
CA ASP A 68 -11.30 14.01 -0.42
C ASP A 68 -11.36 12.55 -0.88
N LYS A 69 -11.86 12.28 -2.09
CA LYS A 69 -11.84 10.95 -2.71
C LYS A 69 -10.42 10.43 -2.91
N ARG A 70 -9.49 11.30 -3.30
CA ARG A 70 -8.07 10.98 -3.42
C ARG A 70 -7.44 10.69 -2.05
N ARG A 71 -7.84 11.40 -0.99
CA ARG A 71 -7.37 11.17 0.39
C ARG A 71 -7.95 9.91 1.02
N LEU A 72 -9.20 9.56 0.69
CA LEU A 72 -9.95 8.49 1.33
C LEU A 72 -9.86 7.13 0.64
N ALA A 73 -9.27 7.03 -0.56
CA ALA A 73 -9.08 5.75 -1.25
C ALA A 73 -7.97 4.92 -0.54
N PRO A 74 -8.30 3.84 0.20
CA PRO A 74 -7.30 3.04 0.90
C PRO A 74 -6.34 2.35 -0.08
N ASP A 75 -6.78 2.07 -1.31
CA ASP A 75 -6.01 1.35 -2.33
C ASP A 75 -5.54 2.28 -3.45
N ARG A 76 -4.63 3.20 -3.10
CA ARG A 76 -3.93 4.05 -4.08
C ARG A 76 -3.05 3.25 -5.04
N VAL A 77 -2.58 2.08 -4.60
CA VAL A 77 -1.80 1.13 -5.39
C VAL A 77 -2.38 -0.27 -5.21
N ARG A 78 -2.63 -0.95 -6.32
CA ARG A 78 -3.03 -2.36 -6.37
C ARG A 78 -1.99 -3.13 -7.17
N TYR A 79 -1.49 -4.21 -6.60
CA TYR A 79 -0.56 -5.12 -7.27
C TYR A 79 -1.39 -6.13 -8.09
N ASP A 80 -1.15 -6.17 -9.40
CA ASP A 80 -1.94 -6.96 -10.36
C ASP A 80 -1.20 -8.25 -10.74
N ASP A 81 -0.90 -8.44 -12.02
CA ASP A 81 -0.22 -9.64 -12.52
C ASP A 81 1.30 -9.56 -12.32
N GLY A 82 1.97 -10.72 -12.29
CA GLY A 82 3.42 -10.82 -12.25
C GLY A 82 4.06 -10.61 -10.87
N TRP A 83 3.27 -10.66 -9.81
CA TRP A 83 3.74 -10.60 -8.42
C TRP A 83 3.68 -11.97 -7.74
N HIS A 84 4.65 -12.24 -6.88
CA HIS A 84 4.52 -13.28 -5.87
C HIS A 84 3.74 -12.77 -4.66
N ALA A 85 3.29 -13.70 -3.81
CA ALA A 85 2.59 -13.37 -2.58
C ALA A 85 3.41 -12.42 -1.69
N ALA A 86 2.72 -11.58 -0.92
CA ALA A 86 3.38 -10.69 0.03
C ALA A 86 4.09 -11.49 1.12
N GLU A 87 5.33 -11.11 1.40
CA GLU A 87 6.20 -11.73 2.39
C GLU A 87 6.58 -10.73 3.46
N ARG A 88 6.84 -11.23 4.67
CA ARG A 88 7.30 -10.42 5.79
C ARG A 88 8.79 -10.65 5.99
N HIS A 89 9.57 -9.58 5.96
CA HIS A 89 11.01 -9.59 6.19
C HIS A 89 11.32 -8.60 7.30
N GLY A 90 11.51 -9.12 8.52
CA GLY A 90 11.54 -8.29 9.72
C GLY A 90 10.22 -7.54 9.89
N ASP A 91 10.29 -6.23 10.05
CA ASP A 91 9.10 -5.37 10.19
C ASP A 91 8.48 -4.96 8.85
N ALA A 92 9.19 -5.19 7.74
CA ALA A 92 8.74 -4.78 6.41
C ALA A 92 7.92 -5.88 5.73
N THR A 93 6.93 -5.45 4.94
CA THR A 93 6.25 -6.32 3.97
C THR A 93 6.82 -6.03 2.59
N LEU A 94 7.15 -7.08 1.84
CA LEU A 94 7.65 -6.98 0.47
C LEU A 94 6.88 -7.92 -0.45
N ARG A 95 6.98 -7.66 -1.77
CA ARG A 95 6.59 -8.60 -2.81
C ARG A 95 7.73 -8.75 -3.79
N TRP A 96 7.91 -9.96 -4.30
CA TRP A 96 8.80 -10.19 -5.43
C TRP A 96 8.06 -9.98 -6.74
N THR A 97 8.69 -9.32 -7.70
CA THR A 97 8.25 -9.38 -9.09
C THR A 97 8.72 -10.70 -9.72
N ARG A 98 8.06 -11.10 -10.81
CA ARG A 98 8.66 -11.97 -11.83
C ARG A 98 9.52 -11.12 -12.78
N GLY A 99 9.77 -11.59 -14.01
CA GLY A 99 10.41 -10.78 -15.06
C GLY A 99 9.57 -9.59 -15.55
N SER A 100 8.25 -9.64 -15.39
CA SER A 100 7.35 -8.51 -15.63
C SER A 100 6.23 -8.53 -14.59
N ALA A 101 5.86 -7.35 -14.09
CA ALA A 101 4.80 -7.18 -13.12
C ALA A 101 4.01 -5.89 -13.39
N THR A 102 2.70 -5.93 -13.14
CA THR A 102 1.81 -4.77 -13.36
C THR A 102 1.19 -4.32 -12.06
N LEU A 103 1.06 -3.01 -11.89
CA LEU A 103 0.36 -2.42 -10.76
C LEU A 103 -0.57 -1.31 -11.25
N THR A 104 -1.70 -1.17 -10.60
CA THR A 104 -2.66 -0.11 -10.88
C THR A 104 -2.51 0.98 -9.83
N VAL A 105 -2.29 2.22 -10.27
CA VAL A 105 -2.26 3.41 -9.41
C VAL A 105 -3.44 4.33 -9.67
N VAL A 106 -3.82 5.12 -8.68
CA VAL A 106 -4.72 6.27 -8.91
C VAL A 106 -3.95 7.35 -9.68
N ASN A 107 -4.53 7.84 -10.77
CA ASN A 107 -3.96 8.89 -11.58
C ASN A 107 -4.18 10.27 -10.93
N PRO A 108 -3.12 11.02 -10.58
CA PRO A 108 -3.26 12.32 -9.93
C PRO A 108 -3.77 13.42 -10.88
N ARG A 109 -3.78 13.22 -12.20
CA ARG A 109 -4.19 14.22 -13.22
C ARG A 109 -3.36 15.51 -13.26
N THR A 110 -2.28 15.56 -12.51
CA THR A 110 -1.29 16.64 -12.46
C THR A 110 0.12 16.01 -12.56
N ALA A 111 1.15 16.85 -12.59
CA ALA A 111 2.52 16.39 -12.42
C ALA A 111 2.66 15.68 -11.06
N ALA A 112 3.52 14.66 -11.01
CA ALA A 112 3.66 13.84 -9.82
C ALA A 112 5.06 13.25 -9.69
N THR A 113 5.36 12.68 -8.53
CA THR A 113 6.52 11.81 -8.32
C THR A 113 6.04 10.40 -8.00
N LEU A 114 6.56 9.41 -8.73
CA LEU A 114 6.42 7.99 -8.39
C LEU A 114 7.63 7.56 -7.56
N HIS A 115 7.37 7.15 -6.32
CA HIS A 115 8.35 6.56 -5.43
C HIS A 115 8.29 5.04 -5.54
N LEU A 116 9.40 4.43 -5.95
CA LEU A 116 9.58 2.97 -5.95
C LEU A 116 10.59 2.60 -4.86
N ASP A 117 10.13 1.88 -3.84
CA ASP A 117 10.97 1.33 -2.80
C ASP A 117 11.27 -0.15 -3.09
N TYR A 118 12.52 -0.45 -3.42
CA TYR A 118 12.93 -1.74 -3.97
C TYR A 118 14.32 -2.21 -3.51
N ASN A 119 14.60 -3.50 -3.74
CA ASN A 119 15.94 -4.09 -3.67
C ASN A 119 16.08 -5.10 -4.80
N ALA A 120 17.09 -4.94 -5.65
CA ALA A 120 17.31 -5.81 -6.80
C ALA A 120 18.25 -7.00 -6.51
N LEU A 121 18.78 -7.11 -5.29
CA LEU A 121 19.78 -8.11 -4.91
C LEU A 121 20.93 -8.19 -5.93
N ALA A 122 21.52 -7.04 -6.27
CA ALA A 122 22.54 -6.92 -7.30
C ALA A 122 23.67 -7.95 -7.20
N GLY A 123 24.03 -8.38 -5.98
CA GLY A 123 25.07 -9.39 -5.75
C GLY A 123 24.81 -10.76 -6.38
N VAL A 124 23.56 -11.09 -6.74
CA VAL A 124 23.22 -12.36 -7.41
C VAL A 124 23.67 -12.37 -8.87
N PHE A 125 23.84 -11.21 -9.49
CA PHE A 125 24.20 -11.08 -10.91
C PHE A 125 25.67 -10.72 -11.16
N GLY A 126 26.51 -10.78 -10.11
CA GLY A 126 27.93 -10.44 -10.20
C GLY A 126 28.15 -9.00 -10.67
N ASP A 127 28.99 -8.82 -11.68
CA ASP A 127 29.38 -7.49 -12.19
C ASP A 127 28.37 -6.87 -13.17
N VAL A 128 27.38 -7.65 -13.64
CA VAL A 128 26.41 -7.14 -14.62
C VAL A 128 25.08 -6.85 -13.90
N PRO A 129 24.73 -5.57 -13.67
CA PRO A 129 23.49 -5.24 -13.01
C PRO A 129 22.29 -5.61 -13.87
N GLN A 130 21.22 -6.02 -13.22
CA GLN A 130 19.88 -6.12 -13.80
C GLN A 130 19.38 -4.73 -14.23
N VAL A 131 18.64 -4.65 -15.33
CA VAL A 131 18.01 -3.42 -15.80
C VAL A 131 16.52 -3.48 -15.51
N VAL A 132 16.01 -2.46 -14.83
CA VAL A 132 14.60 -2.31 -14.49
C VAL A 132 14.01 -1.19 -15.33
N THR A 133 12.90 -1.47 -16.00
CA THR A 133 12.17 -0.50 -16.83
C THR A 133 10.75 -0.36 -16.31
N LEU A 134 10.34 0.89 -16.05
CA LEU A 134 8.96 1.23 -15.70
C LEU A 134 8.29 1.87 -16.91
N SER A 135 7.07 1.43 -17.22
CA SER A 135 6.26 1.99 -18.31
C SER A 135 4.80 2.17 -17.92
N ALA A 136 4.14 3.14 -18.56
CA ALA A 136 2.69 3.32 -18.52
C ALA A 136 2.16 3.32 -19.95
N GLY A 137 1.41 2.27 -20.33
CA GLY A 137 1.11 2.00 -21.73
C GLY A 137 2.40 1.85 -22.54
N ASP A 138 2.53 2.62 -23.62
CA ASP A 138 3.71 2.63 -24.50
C ASP A 138 4.79 3.62 -24.07
N HIS A 139 4.57 4.38 -22.98
CA HIS A 139 5.51 5.38 -22.48
C HIS A 139 6.45 4.76 -21.44
N VAL A 140 7.76 4.82 -21.70
CA VAL A 140 8.78 4.50 -20.69
C VAL A 140 8.89 5.67 -19.71
N LEU A 141 8.59 5.40 -18.44
CA LEU A 141 8.69 6.38 -17.35
C LEU A 141 10.12 6.49 -16.84
N SER A 142 10.81 5.36 -16.74
CA SER A 142 12.20 5.28 -16.31
C SER A 142 12.81 3.95 -16.72
N SER A 143 14.11 3.93 -16.99
CA SER A 143 14.89 2.71 -17.17
C SER A 143 16.25 2.91 -16.52
N PHE A 144 16.67 1.98 -15.66
CA PHE A 144 17.89 2.14 -14.88
C PHE A 144 18.57 0.80 -14.57
N PRO A 145 19.91 0.78 -14.45
CA PRO A 145 20.63 -0.38 -13.93
C PRO A 145 20.45 -0.45 -12.40
N ALA A 146 19.90 -1.56 -11.92
CA ALA A 146 19.64 -1.84 -10.51
C ALA A 146 20.84 -2.53 -9.82
N GLY A 147 22.02 -1.92 -9.93
CA GLY A 147 23.29 -2.48 -9.43
C GLY A 147 23.62 -2.15 -7.97
N ALA A 148 22.85 -1.29 -7.31
CA ALA A 148 23.14 -0.89 -5.94
C ALA A 148 22.74 -1.99 -4.95
N ALA A 149 23.62 -2.29 -3.99
CA ALA A 149 23.35 -3.27 -2.94
C ALA A 149 22.33 -2.73 -1.91
N GLY A 150 21.36 -3.57 -1.55
CA GLY A 150 20.37 -3.30 -0.50
C GLY A 150 19.16 -2.48 -0.95
N ARG A 151 18.28 -2.18 0.00
CA ARG A 151 17.04 -1.43 -0.23
C ARG A 151 17.30 0.01 -0.64
N ARG A 152 16.51 0.51 -1.60
CA ARG A 152 16.61 1.84 -2.21
C ARG A 152 15.23 2.39 -2.49
N VAL A 153 15.12 3.72 -2.44
CA VAL A 153 13.95 4.44 -2.95
C VAL A 153 14.40 5.17 -4.21
N LEU A 154 13.70 4.96 -5.31
CA LEU A 154 13.87 5.70 -6.56
C LEU A 154 12.67 6.62 -6.77
N ASP A 155 12.96 7.89 -7.00
CA ASP A 155 11.98 8.92 -7.30
C ASP A 155 11.96 9.16 -8.81
N ILE A 156 10.79 8.98 -9.43
CA ILE A 156 10.60 9.09 -10.87
C ILE A 156 9.66 10.27 -11.12
N PRO A 157 10.15 11.39 -11.67
CA PRO A 157 9.31 12.51 -12.05
C PRO A 157 8.33 12.09 -13.15
N LEU A 158 7.05 12.40 -12.95
CA LEU A 158 5.97 12.14 -13.90
C LEU A 158 5.43 13.47 -14.41
N GLY A 159 5.57 13.70 -15.72
CA GLY A 159 4.93 14.82 -16.38
C GLY A 159 3.41 14.67 -16.44
N THR A 160 2.70 15.80 -16.55
CA THR A 160 1.24 15.79 -16.71
C THR A 160 0.83 14.97 -17.94
N GLY A 161 -0.16 14.10 -17.78
CA GLY A 161 -0.69 13.28 -18.87
C GLY A 161 0.10 12.01 -19.19
N VAL A 162 1.29 11.79 -18.63
CA VAL A 162 2.10 10.57 -18.92
C VAL A 162 1.40 9.28 -18.48
N LEU A 163 0.50 9.36 -17.49
CA LEU A 163 -0.32 8.26 -17.00
C LEU A 163 -1.64 8.08 -17.77
N GLY A 164 -1.87 8.89 -18.82
CA GLY A 164 -3.07 8.90 -19.64
C GLY A 164 -4.29 9.53 -18.97
N ASP A 165 -5.46 9.30 -19.58
CA ASP A 165 -6.70 10.00 -19.23
C ASP A 165 -7.69 9.18 -18.39
N ARG A 166 -7.26 8.03 -17.85
CA ARG A 166 -8.10 7.22 -16.96
C ARG A 166 -7.84 7.59 -15.51
N ASP A 167 -8.85 7.38 -14.66
CA ASP A 167 -8.74 7.61 -13.20
C ASP A 167 -7.72 6.70 -12.53
N ARG A 168 -7.44 5.57 -13.17
CA ARG A 168 -6.41 4.63 -12.78
C ARG A 168 -5.49 4.35 -13.96
N ALA A 169 -4.20 4.38 -13.69
CA ALA A 169 -3.17 4.06 -14.66
C ALA A 169 -2.51 2.72 -14.31
N VAL A 170 -2.16 1.95 -15.32
CA VAL A 170 -1.39 0.72 -15.16
C VAL A 170 0.08 1.07 -15.37
N ILE A 171 0.89 0.76 -14.38
CA ILE A 171 2.34 0.84 -14.46
C ILE A 171 2.86 -0.60 -14.57
N ARG A 172 3.70 -0.86 -15.56
CA ARG A 172 4.41 -2.11 -15.72
C ARG A 172 5.85 -1.93 -15.29
N ILE A 173 6.35 -2.88 -14.53
CA ILE A 173 7.75 -3.01 -14.12
C ILE A 173 8.28 -4.23 -14.85
N ASP A 174 9.21 -4.01 -15.78
CA ASP A 174 9.93 -5.08 -16.46
C ASP A 174 11.35 -5.14 -15.96
N VAL A 175 11.84 -6.36 -15.86
CA VAL A 175 13.14 -6.70 -15.34
C VAL A 175 13.82 -7.57 -16.39
N ASP A 176 14.96 -7.11 -16.91
CA ASP A 176 15.61 -7.74 -18.07
C ASP A 176 16.11 -9.18 -17.81
N ARG A 177 16.34 -9.52 -16.55
CA ARG A 177 16.75 -10.85 -16.11
C ARG A 177 16.17 -11.19 -14.75
N THR A 178 15.93 -12.46 -14.53
CA THR A 178 15.46 -13.02 -13.27
C THR A 178 16.47 -14.03 -12.74
N PHE A 179 16.25 -14.51 -11.53
CA PHE A 179 17.02 -15.61 -10.97
C PHE A 179 16.12 -16.55 -10.16
N VAL A 180 16.59 -17.78 -9.97
CA VAL A 180 15.98 -18.74 -9.06
C VAL A 180 16.92 -18.88 -7.85
N PRO A 181 16.50 -18.50 -6.62
CA PRO A 181 17.40 -18.51 -5.47
C PRO A 181 18.08 -19.86 -5.23
N ALA A 182 17.36 -20.98 -5.36
CA ALA A 182 17.92 -22.32 -5.20
C ALA A 182 19.10 -22.64 -6.14
N ASN A 183 19.21 -21.92 -7.27
CA ASN A 183 20.31 -22.09 -8.23
C ASN A 183 21.42 -21.06 -8.06
N ALA A 184 21.13 -19.92 -7.41
CA ALA A 184 22.01 -18.75 -7.40
C ALA A 184 22.58 -18.41 -6.01
N ILE A 185 21.98 -18.91 -4.94
CA ILE A 185 22.38 -18.64 -3.56
C ILE A 185 22.61 -19.97 -2.84
N GLU A 186 23.82 -20.16 -2.32
CA GLU A 186 24.17 -21.37 -1.57
C GLU A 186 23.24 -21.55 -0.36
N GLY A 187 22.66 -22.76 -0.23
CA GLY A 187 21.75 -23.10 0.87
C GLY A 187 20.31 -22.58 0.72
N ALA A 188 20.00 -21.84 -0.35
CA ALA A 188 18.61 -21.46 -0.64
C ALA A 188 17.83 -22.65 -1.23
N SER A 189 16.55 -22.76 -0.88
CA SER A 189 15.63 -23.79 -1.39
C SER A 189 14.45 -23.22 -2.17
N ASP A 190 14.36 -21.90 -2.30
CA ASP A 190 13.28 -21.23 -3.04
C ASP A 190 13.48 -21.44 -4.55
N THR A 191 12.50 -22.09 -5.17
CA THR A 191 12.50 -22.49 -6.57
C THR A 191 11.77 -21.50 -7.48
N ARG A 192 11.25 -20.40 -6.93
CA ARG A 192 10.55 -19.38 -7.71
C ARG A 192 11.52 -18.59 -8.57
N GLU A 193 11.05 -18.19 -9.75
CA GLU A 193 11.71 -17.17 -10.57
C GLU A 193 11.41 -15.78 -10.00
N LEU A 194 12.45 -15.06 -9.60
CA LEU A 194 12.38 -13.76 -8.93
C LEU A 194 13.08 -12.68 -9.75
N GLY A 195 12.43 -11.51 -9.84
CA GLY A 195 13.01 -10.26 -10.32
C GLY A 195 13.55 -9.42 -9.15
N ILE A 196 12.85 -8.33 -8.82
CA ILE A 196 13.21 -7.43 -7.70
C ILE A 196 12.27 -7.61 -6.51
N GLN A 197 12.75 -7.26 -5.31
CA GLN A 197 11.91 -7.04 -4.14
C GLN A 197 11.33 -5.63 -4.21
N VAL A 198 10.03 -5.49 -4.00
CA VAL A 198 9.34 -4.20 -3.87
C VAL A 198 8.70 -4.12 -2.49
N TYR A 199 9.10 -3.12 -1.72
CA TYR A 199 8.59 -2.85 -0.38
C TYR A 199 7.40 -1.88 -0.41
N GLY A 200 7.33 -1.04 -1.43
CA GLY A 200 6.24 -0.09 -1.58
C GLY A 200 6.32 0.72 -2.86
N VAL A 201 5.15 1.18 -3.29
CA VAL A 201 5.01 2.13 -4.38
C VAL A 201 4.07 3.22 -3.90
N ARG A 202 4.41 4.48 -4.17
CA ARG A 202 3.59 5.64 -3.82
C ARG A 202 3.65 6.67 -4.94
N ILE A 203 2.52 7.34 -5.17
CA ILE A 203 2.46 8.52 -6.03
C ILE A 203 2.11 9.74 -5.19
N GLU A 204 2.93 10.78 -5.33
CA GLU A 204 2.75 12.09 -4.72
C GLU A 204 2.49 13.12 -5.81
N ALA A 205 1.35 13.80 -5.74
CA ALA A 205 0.96 14.83 -6.71
C ALA A 205 1.55 16.18 -6.33
N HIS A 206 1.92 16.98 -7.33
CA HIS A 206 2.40 18.36 -7.19
C HIS A 206 1.30 19.37 -7.54
#